data_AF-A0A2S5NMA2-F1
#
_entry.id   AF-A0A2S5NMA2-F1
#
_cell.length_a   1.000
_cell.length_b   1.000
_cell.length_c   1.000
_cell.angle_alpha   90.00
_cell.angle_beta   90.00
_cell.angle_gamma   90.00
#
_symmetry.space_group_name_H-M   'P 1'
#
loop_
_entity.id
_entity.type
_entity.pdbx_description
1 polymer ?
#
loop_
_entity_poly.entity_id
_entity_poly.type
_entity_poly.pdbx_seq_one_letter_code
_entity_poly.pdbx_strand_id
1 'polypeptide(L)'
;MTVALCMALAPMAVFSAGLGKLNVSSGLGEPLRADIELLSVTPEELNSIFAVIASEEAYANQGIDRPASHSTIKVEVSKNANGTPILKLKSTQPISEPFLDMLIQV
;
A
#
# COMPACT_ATOMS: atom_id res chain seq x y z
N MET A 1 -29.45 25.66 -37.83
CA MET A 1 -28.76 24.41 -37.48
C MET A 1 -27.88 24.69 -36.27
N THR A 2 -28.30 24.25 -35.09
CA THR A 2 -27.52 24.37 -33.85
C THR A 2 -26.97 22.98 -33.56
N VAL A 3 -25.66 22.80 -33.68
CA VAL A 3 -25.01 21.52 -33.41
C VAL A 3 -24.80 21.44 -31.89
N ALA A 4 -25.56 20.56 -31.23
CA ALA A 4 -25.33 20.21 -29.84
C ALA A 4 -24.15 19.23 -29.78
N LEU A 5 -23.02 19.69 -29.25
CA LEU A 5 -21.83 18.89 -29.01
C LEU A 5 -22.00 18.15 -27.67
N CYS A 6 -22.43 16.89 -27.71
CA CYS A 6 -22.50 16.03 -26.53
C CYS A 6 -21.09 15.55 -26.17
N MET A 7 -20.53 16.08 -25.08
CA MET A 7 -19.27 15.62 -24.51
C MET A 7 -19.53 14.35 -23.70
N ALA A 8 -19.18 13.19 -24.24
CA ALA A 8 -19.26 11.92 -23.53
C ALA A 8 -18.12 11.83 -22.50
N LEU A 9 -18.45 12.02 -21.22
CA LEU A 9 -17.57 11.66 -20.11
C LEU A 9 -17.53 10.14 -20.00
N ALA A 10 -16.49 9.50 -20.53
CA ALA A 10 -16.21 8.10 -20.23
C ALA A 10 -15.72 8.00 -18.78
N PRO A 11 -16.33 7.15 -17.92
CA PRO A 11 -15.80 6.90 -16.59
C PRO A 11 -14.48 6.14 -16.74
N MET A 12 -13.36 6.80 -16.41
CA MET A 12 -12.11 6.07 -16.19
C MET A 12 -12.33 5.21 -14.95
N ALA A 13 -12.42 3.90 -15.14
CA ALA A 13 -12.46 2.94 -14.05
C ALA A 13 -11.14 3.03 -13.27
N VAL A 14 -11.16 3.74 -12.15
CA VAL A 14 -10.08 3.72 -11.18
C VAL A 14 -10.16 2.36 -10.48
N PHE A 15 -9.34 1.41 -10.93
CA PHE A 15 -9.11 0.18 -10.18
C PHE A 15 -8.29 0.53 -8.94
N SER A 16 -8.98 0.72 -7.82
CA SER A 16 -8.32 0.74 -6.52
C SER A 16 -8.09 -0.71 -6.12
N ALA A 17 -6.83 -1.13 -5.98
CA ALA A 17 -6.55 -2.36 -5.26
C ALA A 17 -7.08 -2.18 -3.83
N GLY A 18 -7.95 -3.09 -3.40
CA GLY A 18 -8.49 -3.07 -2.05
C GLY A 18 -7.43 -3.57 -1.08
N LEU A 19 -6.97 -2.72 -0.17
CA LEU A 19 -6.15 -3.18 0.95
C LEU A 19 -7.09 -3.83 1.97
N GLY A 20 -6.79 -5.08 2.30
CA GLY A 20 -7.50 -5.87 3.30
C GLY A 20 -6.99 -5.60 4.71
N LYS A 21 -7.13 -6.59 5.59
CA LYS A 21 -6.70 -6.46 6.99
C LYS A 21 -5.18 -6.43 7.09
N LEU A 22 -4.67 -5.52 7.90
CA LEU A 22 -3.28 -5.50 8.37
C LEU A 22 -3.13 -6.47 9.54
N ASN A 23 -2.24 -7.44 9.42
CA ASN A 23 -1.85 -8.36 10.48
C ASN A 23 -0.41 -8.06 10.88
N VAL A 24 -0.19 -7.68 12.15
CA VAL A 24 1.14 -7.38 12.67
C VAL A 24 1.61 -8.55 13.54
N SER A 25 2.81 -9.05 13.28
CA SER A 25 3.41 -10.19 13.98
C SER A 25 4.68 -9.81 14.76
N SER A 26 4.94 -8.52 14.97
CA SER A 26 6.11 -7.98 15.68
C SER A 26 5.69 -7.07 16.82
N GLY A 27 6.44 -7.10 17.93
CA GLY A 27 6.24 -6.21 19.08
C GLY A 27 7.04 -4.90 18.99
N LEU A 28 6.87 -4.05 20.00
CA LEU A 28 7.68 -2.83 20.16
C LEU A 28 9.13 -3.17 20.47
N GLY A 29 10.05 -2.48 19.82
CA GLY A 29 11.50 -2.73 19.93
C GLY A 29 11.99 -3.91 19.10
N GLU A 30 11.14 -4.46 18.23
CA GLU A 30 11.52 -5.50 17.26
C GLU A 30 11.47 -4.96 15.82
N PRO A 31 12.19 -5.58 14.87
CA PRO A 31 11.97 -5.30 13.45
C PRO A 31 10.52 -5.61 13.07
N LEU A 32 9.87 -4.65 12.41
CA LEU A 32 8.50 -4.75 11.92
C LEU A 32 8.35 -5.99 11.04
N ARG A 33 7.31 -6.77 11.34
CA ARG A 33 6.82 -7.84 10.49
C ARG A 33 5.31 -7.71 10.44
N ALA A 34 4.78 -7.35 9.29
CA ALA A 34 3.35 -7.22 9.09
C ALA A 34 2.96 -7.66 7.68
N ASP A 35 1.75 -8.18 7.54
CA ASP A 35 1.19 -8.63 6.27
C ASP A 35 -0.16 -7.94 6.05
N ILE A 36 -0.38 -7.38 4.86
CA ILE A 36 -1.67 -6.83 4.44
C ILE A 36 -2.25 -7.74 3.37
N GLU A 37 -3.48 -8.22 3.56
CA GLU A 37 -4.16 -8.99 2.52
C GLU A 37 -4.51 -8.10 1.33
N LEU A 38 -4.27 -8.58 0.11
CA LEU A 38 -4.69 -7.89 -1.11
C LEU A 38 -6.06 -8.42 -1.54
N LEU A 39 -7.07 -7.56 -1.52
CA LEU A 39 -8.42 -7.91 -1.95
C LEU A 39 -8.58 -7.62 -3.43
N SER A 40 -9.27 -8.53 -4.13
CA SER A 40 -9.65 -8.37 -5.54
C SER A 40 -8.46 -8.23 -6.50
N VAL A 41 -7.34 -8.89 -6.20
CA VAL A 41 -6.16 -8.94 -7.09
C VAL A 41 -6.08 -10.31 -7.75
N THR A 42 -5.98 -10.33 -9.08
CA THR A 42 -5.79 -11.56 -9.84
C THR A 42 -4.32 -12.04 -9.80
N PRO A 43 -4.04 -13.34 -9.98
CA PRO A 43 -2.67 -13.86 -9.97
C PRO A 43 -1.76 -13.23 -11.03
N GLU A 44 -2.33 -12.77 -12.16
CA GLU A 44 -1.60 -12.09 -13.23
C GLU A 44 -1.20 -10.67 -12.82
N GLU A 45 -2.08 -9.96 -12.11
CA GLU A 45 -1.82 -8.61 -11.60
C GLU A 45 -0.78 -8.58 -10.47
N LEU A 46 -0.59 -9.68 -9.74
CA LEU A 46 0.41 -9.73 -8.66
C LEU A 46 1.84 -9.45 -9.15
N ASN A 47 2.14 -9.80 -10.40
CA ASN A 47 3.46 -9.55 -10.97
C ASN A 47 3.61 -8.10 -11.47
N SER A 48 2.49 -7.38 -11.66
CA SER A 48 2.48 -5.98 -12.11
C SER A 48 2.25 -4.99 -10.98
N ILE A 49 1.76 -5.43 -9.83
CA ILE A 49 1.56 -4.57 -8.67
C ILE A 49 2.91 -4.30 -8.01
N PHE A 50 3.23 -3.01 -7.89
CA PHE A 50 4.40 -2.53 -7.16
C PHE A 50 3.92 -1.64 -6.03
N ALA A 51 3.91 -2.20 -4.82
CA ALA A 51 3.58 -1.44 -3.64
C ALA A 51 4.84 -0.88 -2.99
N VAL A 52 4.81 0.41 -2.69
CA VAL A 52 5.90 1.10 -1.97
C VAL A 52 5.33 1.99 -0.88
N ILE A 53 6.15 2.27 0.14
CA ILE A 53 5.86 3.36 1.07
C ILE A 53 5.89 4.67 0.27
N ALA A 54 4.85 5.48 0.41
CA ALA A 54 4.73 6.74 -0.30
C ALA A 54 5.97 7.63 -0.08
N SER A 55 6.32 8.45 -1.07
CA SER A 55 7.45 9.39 -0.98
C SER A 55 7.19 10.46 0.08
N GLU A 56 8.26 11.10 0.57
CA GLU A 56 8.15 12.24 1.50
C GLU A 56 7.25 13.36 0.93
N GLU A 57 7.35 13.62 -0.37
CA GLU A 57 6.47 14.58 -1.06
C GLU A 57 4.98 14.19 -0.98
N ALA A 58 4.66 12.90 -1.11
CA ALA A 58 3.28 12.43 -1.00
C ALA A 58 2.73 12.58 0.43
N TYR A 59 3.58 12.37 1.45
CA TYR A 59 3.25 12.65 2.84
C TYR A 59 3.01 14.15 3.07
N ALA A 60 3.92 15.00 2.59
CA ALA A 60 3.80 16.45 2.68
C ALA A 60 2.54 16.99 1.97
N ASN A 61 2.19 16.43 0.81
CA ASN A 61 0.96 16.78 0.08
C ASN A 61 -0.31 16.46 0.86
N GLN A 62 -0.27 15.45 1.73
CA GLN A 62 -1.39 15.10 2.63
C GLN A 62 -1.34 15.88 3.94
N GLY A 63 -0.33 16.73 4.16
CA GLY A 63 -0.13 17.48 5.41
C GLY A 63 0.27 16.59 6.59
N ILE A 64 0.88 15.42 6.32
CA ILE A 64 1.29 14.45 7.33
C ILE A 64 2.82 14.37 7.33
N ASP A 65 3.44 14.46 8.51
CA ASP A 65 4.88 14.22 8.64
C ASP A 65 5.21 12.75 8.48
N ARG A 66 6.26 12.43 7.71
CA ARG A 66 6.75 11.06 7.56
C ARG A 66 7.76 10.71 8.66
N PRO A 67 7.46 9.75 9.55
CA PRO A 67 8.44 9.24 10.50
C PRO A 67 9.68 8.68 9.82
N ALA A 68 10.86 8.91 10.41
CA ALA A 68 12.13 8.40 9.90
C ALA A 68 12.15 6.87 9.86
N SER A 69 11.44 6.21 10.77
CA SER A 69 11.28 4.74 10.83
C SER A 69 10.73 4.15 9.51
N HIS A 70 9.84 4.87 8.82
CA HIS A 70 9.23 4.44 7.56
C HIS A 70 10.22 4.34 6.40
N SER A 71 11.40 4.96 6.51
CA SER A 71 12.46 4.81 5.51
C SER A 71 13.12 3.43 5.54
N THR A 72 13.02 2.73 6.68
CA THR A 72 13.64 1.41 6.89
C THR A 72 12.72 0.25 6.54
N ILE A 73 11.44 0.55 6.26
CA ILE A 73 10.39 -0.41 5.95
C ILE A 73 10.43 -0.73 4.46
N LYS A 74 10.57 -2.01 4.15
CA LYS A 74 10.46 -2.58 2.82
C LYS A 74 9.09 -3.21 2.64
N VAL A 75 8.53 -3.02 1.46
CA VAL A 75 7.25 -3.61 1.05
C VAL A 75 7.52 -4.58 -0.09
N GLU A 76 6.93 -5.77 -0.01
CA GLU A 76 7.09 -6.83 -1.00
C GLU A 76 5.75 -7.53 -1.25
N VAL A 77 5.36 -7.69 -2.51
CA VAL A 77 4.19 -8.49 -2.88
C VAL A 77 4.56 -9.97 -2.84
N SER A 78 3.81 -10.77 -2.11
CA SER A 78 4.03 -12.21 -1.95
C SER A 78 2.70 -12.95 -1.86
N LYS A 79 2.74 -14.29 -1.88
CA LYS A 79 1.62 -15.14 -1.47
C LYS A 79 1.86 -15.69 -0.07
N ASN A 80 0.79 -15.88 0.71
CA ASN A 80 0.86 -16.57 2.00
C ASN A 80 0.84 -18.10 1.80
N ALA A 81 0.88 -18.87 2.90
CA ALA A 81 0.84 -20.33 2.86
C ALA A 81 -0.43 -20.92 2.22
N ASN A 82 -1.54 -20.17 2.25
CA ASN A 82 -2.82 -20.55 1.65
C ASN A 82 -2.93 -20.12 0.18
N GLY A 83 -1.90 -19.50 -0.39
CA GLY A 83 -1.90 -18.96 -1.76
C GLY A 83 -2.59 -17.60 -1.92
N THR A 84 -3.08 -17.00 -0.83
CA THR A 84 -3.68 -15.67 -0.84
C THR A 84 -2.61 -14.60 -1.09
N PRO A 85 -2.87 -13.62 -1.97
CA PRO A 85 -1.97 -12.51 -2.18
C PRO A 85 -1.89 -11.59 -0.96
N ILE A 86 -0.66 -11.27 -0.55
CA ILE A 86 -0.37 -10.41 0.59
C ILE A 86 0.76 -9.43 0.26
N LEU A 87 0.70 -8.24 0.86
CA LEU A 87 1.82 -7.32 0.96
C LEU A 87 2.55 -7.57 2.26
N LYS A 88 3.81 -8.00 2.17
CA LYS A 88 4.71 -8.15 3.31
C LYS A 88 5.41 -6.83 3.58
N LEU A 89 5.33 -6.35 4.81
CA LEU A 89 6.04 -5.20 5.33
C LEU A 89 7.10 -5.69 6.31
N LYS A 90 8.35 -5.31 6.04
CA LYS A 90 9.50 -5.67 6.87
C LYS A 90 10.42 -4.49 7.09
N SER A 91 10.74 -4.16 8.34
CA SER A 91 11.79 -3.18 8.62
C SER A 91 13.15 -3.87 8.80
N THR A 92 14.22 -3.15 8.47
CA THR A 92 15.59 -3.58 8.78
C THR A 92 16.04 -3.16 10.18
N GLN A 93 15.38 -2.17 10.78
CA GLN A 93 15.67 -1.65 12.11
C GLN A 93 14.51 -1.91 13.09
N PRO A 94 14.79 -2.05 14.40
CA PRO A 94 13.75 -2.13 15.42
C PRO A 94 12.85 -0.89 15.42
N ILE A 95 11.55 -1.11 15.59
CA ILE A 95 10.55 -0.04 15.65
C ILE A 95 10.01 0.08 17.08
N SER A 96 10.25 1.21 17.72
CA SER A 96 9.80 1.48 19.09
C SER A 96 8.51 2.31 19.16
N GLU A 97 7.95 2.66 18.00
CA GLU A 97 6.77 3.50 17.87
C GLU A 97 5.50 2.68 18.18
N PRO A 98 4.62 3.14 19.08
CA PRO A 98 3.41 2.40 19.47
C PRO A 98 2.38 2.27 18.35
N PHE A 99 2.38 3.20 17.40
CA PHE A 99 1.47 3.25 16.26
C PHE A 99 2.26 3.69 15.01
N LEU A 100 1.98 3.08 13.87
CA LEU A 100 2.53 3.49 12.56
C LEU A 100 1.39 3.84 11.61
N ASP A 101 1.39 5.08 11.15
CA ASP A 101 0.45 5.58 10.14
C ASP A 101 1.14 5.67 8.77
N MET A 102 0.94 4.65 7.95
CA MET A 102 1.63 4.52 6.67
C MET A 102 0.75 4.86 5.48
N LEU A 103 1.32 5.60 4.53
CA LEU A 103 0.74 5.78 3.20
C LEU A 103 1.39 4.77 2.25
N ILE A 104 0.57 3.90 1.67
CA ILE A 104 1.00 2.91 0.69
C ILE A 104 0.52 3.35 -0.69
N GLN A 105 1.45 3.34 -1.66
CA GLN A 105 1.13 3.55 -3.07
C GLN A 105 1.29 2.20 -3.79
N VAL A 106 0.28 1.84 -4.58
CA VAL A 106 0.16 0.58 -5.35
C VAL A 106 -0.09 0.87 -6.81
#